data_AF-A0ABD7KSF4-F1
#
_entry.id   AF-A0ABD7KSF4-F1
#
_cell.length_a   1.000
_cell.length_b   1.000
_cell.length_c   1.000
_cell.angle_alpha   90.00
_cell.angle_beta   90.00
_cell.angle_gamma   90.00
#
_symmetry.space_group_name_H-M   'P 1'
#
loop_
_entity.id
_entity.type
_entity.pdbx_description
1 polymer ?
#
loop_
_entity_poly.entity_id
_entity_poly.type
_entity_poly.pdbx_seq_one_letter_code
_entity_poly.pdbx_strand_id
1 'polypeptide(L)'
;MWSAHKAAVHSRQHADQYSQRRCAEFVSKSIRSGGANLQNTLYAKDMKSNLILAILLLPTLASAAQKFPPEVSAALQFNKWYISQIIIGKEPLKNYEALRPYVTRETISKLKAMDKLDPDEYDVPDVDMFIKAQGYEDDWGIVSARALDYDAACMQVYISFGKKRDHTVIDCMVKEDGVWKVESVASMNISDNLMME
;
A
#
# COMPACT_ATOMS: atom_id res chain seq x y z
N MET A 1 -0.34 -11.98 -14.10
CA MET A 1 -0.58 -12.49 -12.73
C MET A 1 -1.71 -13.51 -12.79
N TRP A 2 -1.53 -14.67 -12.15
CA TRP A 2 -2.53 -15.76 -12.15
C TRP A 2 -3.82 -15.36 -11.41
N SER A 3 -4.99 -15.73 -11.93
CA SER A 3 -6.30 -15.52 -11.31
C SER A 3 -7.16 -16.79 -11.37
N ALA A 4 -7.31 -17.43 -10.22
CA ALA A 4 -8.19 -18.60 -10.07
C ALA A 4 -9.67 -18.25 -10.33
N HIS A 5 -10.09 -17.04 -9.94
CA HIS A 5 -11.45 -16.56 -10.18
C HIS A 5 -11.77 -16.50 -11.67
N LYS A 6 -10.87 -15.91 -12.47
CA LYS A 6 -11.04 -15.81 -13.92
C LYS A 6 -11.10 -17.18 -14.59
N ALA A 7 -10.26 -18.12 -14.16
CA ALA A 7 -10.29 -19.51 -14.63
C ALA A 7 -11.62 -20.21 -14.29
N ALA A 8 -12.13 -20.03 -13.07
CA ALA A 8 -13.39 -20.63 -12.64
C ALA A 8 -14.61 -20.08 -13.40
N VAL A 9 -14.65 -18.76 -13.62
CA VAL A 9 -15.70 -18.11 -14.44
C VAL A 9 -15.65 -18.63 -15.88
N HIS A 10 -14.46 -18.70 -16.48
CA HIS A 10 -14.29 -19.24 -17.82
C HIS A 10 -14.79 -20.69 -17.93
N SER A 11 -14.48 -21.55 -16.95
CA SER A 11 -14.99 -22.93 -16.92
C SER A 11 -16.51 -22.99 -16.91
N ARG A 12 -17.18 -22.13 -16.12
CA ARG A 12 -18.65 -22.11 -16.04
C ARG A 12 -19.29 -21.65 -17.35
N GLN A 13 -18.71 -20.65 -17.99
CA GLN A 13 -19.21 -20.09 -19.25
C GLN A 13 -19.03 -21.06 -20.44
N HIS A 14 -18.04 -21.95 -20.36
CA HIS A 14 -17.68 -22.86 -21.46
C HIS A 14 -17.92 -24.33 -21.10
N ALA A 15 -18.74 -24.60 -20.08
CA ALA A 15 -19.18 -25.94 -19.76
C ALA A 15 -20.36 -26.34 -20.66
N ASP A 16 -20.22 -27.45 -21.36
CA ASP A 16 -21.31 -28.03 -22.13
C ASP A 16 -22.33 -28.71 -21.21
N GLN A 17 -23.57 -28.84 -21.70
CA GLN A 17 -24.67 -29.50 -20.98
C GLN A 17 -24.42 -31.00 -20.71
N TYR A 18 -23.53 -31.63 -21.47
CA TYR A 18 -23.16 -33.04 -21.34
C TYR A 18 -21.64 -33.25 -21.51
N SER A 19 -21.14 -34.35 -20.96
CA SER A 19 -19.71 -34.66 -20.97
C SER A 19 -19.20 -34.98 -22.38
N GLN A 20 -18.26 -34.16 -22.87
CA GLN A 20 -17.57 -34.37 -24.15
C GLN A 20 -16.37 -35.33 -24.06
N ARG A 21 -16.14 -35.98 -22.91
CA ARG A 21 -14.93 -36.81 -22.63
C ARG A 21 -13.59 -36.08 -22.84
N ARG A 22 -13.59 -34.74 -22.88
CA ARG A 22 -12.41 -33.87 -23.10
C ARG A 22 -12.07 -33.01 -21.89
N CYS A 23 -12.43 -33.45 -20.69
CA CYS A 23 -12.28 -32.67 -19.45
C CYS A 23 -10.87 -32.08 -19.26
N ALA A 24 -9.82 -32.82 -19.60
CA ALA A 24 -8.44 -32.35 -19.50
C ALA A 24 -8.17 -31.09 -20.36
N GLU A 25 -8.70 -31.06 -21.57
CA GLU A 25 -8.55 -29.94 -22.49
C GLU A 25 -9.34 -28.71 -22.03
N PHE A 26 -10.60 -28.91 -21.64
CA PHE A 26 -11.47 -27.83 -21.16
C PHE A 26 -10.89 -27.17 -19.90
N VAL A 27 -10.44 -27.99 -18.94
CA VAL A 27 -9.81 -27.50 -17.71
C VAL A 27 -8.48 -26.77 -18.03
N SER A 28 -7.67 -27.29 -18.96
CA SER A 28 -6.42 -26.64 -19.36
C SER A 28 -6.64 -25.28 -20.06
N LYS A 29 -7.69 -25.14 -20.87
CA LYS A 29 -8.08 -23.86 -21.48
C LYS A 29 -8.51 -22.84 -20.43
N SER A 30 -9.31 -23.25 -19.44
CA SER A 30 -9.71 -22.37 -18.34
C SER A 30 -8.55 -21.94 -17.45
N ILE A 31 -7.61 -22.83 -17.15
CA ILE A 31 -6.39 -22.47 -16.41
C ILE A 31 -5.53 -21.48 -17.24
N ARG A 32 -5.49 -21.62 -18.57
CA ARG A 32 -4.80 -20.62 -19.40
C ARG A 32 -5.50 -19.26 -19.43
N SER A 33 -6.83 -19.21 -19.42
CA SER A 33 -7.56 -17.93 -19.37
C SER A 33 -7.36 -17.16 -18.07
N GLY A 34 -7.09 -17.88 -16.96
CA GLY A 34 -6.64 -17.31 -15.68
C GLY A 34 -5.18 -16.84 -15.68
N GLY A 35 -4.42 -17.05 -16.75
CA GLY A 35 -3.06 -16.54 -16.94
C GLY A 35 -1.94 -17.51 -16.57
N ALA A 36 -2.22 -18.80 -16.35
CA ALA A 36 -1.19 -19.82 -16.14
C ALA A 36 -0.82 -20.52 -17.46
N ASN A 37 0.47 -20.73 -17.73
CA ASN A 37 0.92 -21.40 -18.95
C ASN A 37 1.01 -22.92 -18.74
N LEU A 38 -0.09 -23.63 -19.01
CA LEU A 38 -0.18 -25.08 -18.85
C LEU A 38 -0.08 -25.79 -20.21
N GLN A 39 0.77 -26.81 -20.29
CA GLN A 39 0.83 -27.73 -21.44
C GLN A 39 -0.36 -28.68 -21.43
N ASN A 40 -0.97 -28.89 -22.60
CA ASN A 40 -2.06 -29.85 -22.74
C ASN A 40 -1.56 -31.27 -22.44
N THR A 41 -2.38 -32.04 -21.72
CA THR A 41 -2.21 -33.50 -21.60
C THR A 41 -3.43 -34.20 -22.17
N LEU A 42 -3.21 -35.40 -22.72
CA LEU A 42 -4.26 -36.25 -23.28
C LEU A 42 -5.18 -36.84 -22.19
N TYR A 43 -4.70 -36.96 -20.95
CA TYR A 43 -5.46 -37.58 -19.86
C TYR A 43 -5.56 -36.67 -18.63
N ALA A 44 -6.77 -36.59 -18.05
CA ALA A 44 -7.04 -35.76 -16.89
C ALA A 44 -6.22 -36.18 -15.65
N LYS A 45 -5.95 -37.48 -15.50
CA LYS A 45 -5.15 -38.03 -14.40
C LYS A 45 -3.70 -37.51 -14.37
N ASP A 46 -3.17 -37.11 -15.53
CA ASP A 46 -1.78 -36.68 -15.68
C ASP A 46 -1.63 -35.15 -15.54
N MET A 47 -2.74 -34.42 -15.35
CA MET A 47 -2.74 -32.96 -15.20
C MET A 47 -1.97 -32.49 -13.96
N LYS A 48 -1.94 -33.31 -12.89
CA LYS A 48 -1.20 -32.99 -11.66
C LYS A 48 0.30 -32.83 -11.93
N SER A 49 0.89 -33.74 -12.71
CA SER A 49 2.31 -33.71 -13.05
C SER A 49 2.66 -32.50 -13.93
N ASN A 50 1.79 -32.13 -14.89
CA ASN A 50 1.97 -30.94 -15.71
C ASN A 50 1.85 -29.63 -14.92
N LEU A 51 0.98 -29.59 -13.90
CA LEU A 51 0.83 -28.43 -13.04
C LEU A 51 2.11 -28.18 -12.22
N ILE A 52 2.75 -29.25 -11.72
CA ILE A 52 4.01 -29.17 -10.99
C ILE A 52 5.14 -28.67 -11.91
N LEU A 53 5.20 -29.16 -13.16
CA LEU A 53 6.21 -28.73 -14.13
C LEU A 53 6.06 -27.25 -14.56
N ALA A 54 4.81 -26.76 -14.66
CA ALA A 54 4.52 -25.36 -15.02
C ALA A 54 4.94 -24.37 -13.91
N ILE A 55 4.96 -24.79 -12.65
CA ILE A 55 5.44 -23.97 -11.52
C ILE A 55 6.96 -23.80 -11.56
N LEU A 56 7.69 -24.84 -11.98
CA LEU A 56 9.17 -24.86 -12.07
C LEU A 56 9.75 -24.04 -13.23
N LEU A 57 8.94 -23.72 -14.25
CA LEU A 57 9.35 -22.96 -15.44
C LEU A 57 8.86 -21.50 -15.43
N LEU A 58 8.32 -21.01 -14.31
CA LEU A 58 8.11 -19.58 -14.14
C LEU A 58 9.50 -18.92 -14.10
N PRO A 59 9.91 -18.11 -15.10
CA PRO A 59 11.06 -17.25 -14.89
C PRO A 59 10.74 -16.43 -13.65
N THR A 60 11.66 -16.42 -12.67
CA THR A 60 11.61 -15.46 -11.58
C THR A 60 11.69 -14.08 -12.24
N LEU A 61 10.53 -13.50 -12.53
CA LEU A 61 10.40 -12.07 -12.75
C LEU A 61 10.78 -11.48 -11.39
N ALA A 62 12.08 -11.29 -11.17
CA ALA A 62 12.56 -10.35 -10.19
C ALA A 62 12.01 -9.01 -10.67
N SER A 63 10.84 -8.63 -10.17
CA SER A 63 10.42 -7.24 -10.25
C SER A 63 11.57 -6.46 -9.64
N ALA A 64 12.26 -5.65 -10.45
CA ALA A 64 13.18 -4.67 -9.92
C ALA A 64 12.34 -3.81 -8.97
N ALA A 65 12.47 -4.06 -7.66
CA ALA A 65 11.78 -3.26 -6.68
C ALA A 65 12.22 -1.81 -6.91
N GLN A 66 11.25 -0.92 -7.11
CA GLN A 66 11.52 0.49 -7.31
C GLN A 66 12.33 0.96 -6.11
N LYS A 67 13.62 1.23 -6.32
CA LYS A 67 14.55 1.55 -5.25
C LYS A 67 14.41 3.04 -4.95
N PHE A 68 13.50 3.35 -4.04
CA PHE A 68 13.33 4.71 -3.55
C PHE A 68 14.56 5.16 -2.76
N PRO A 69 14.83 6.48 -2.70
CA PRO A 69 15.75 7.03 -1.73
C PRO A 69 15.40 6.60 -0.29
N PRO A 70 16.38 6.54 0.63
CA PRO A 70 16.15 6.08 2.00
C PRO A 70 15.07 6.87 2.75
N GLU A 71 15.02 8.18 2.61
CA GLU A 71 14.04 9.08 3.22
C GLU A 71 12.62 8.80 2.72
N VAL A 72 12.45 8.58 1.41
CA VAL A 72 11.17 8.19 0.80
C VAL A 72 10.73 6.81 1.29
N SER A 73 11.67 5.87 1.42
CA SER A 73 11.40 4.53 1.94
C SER A 73 10.95 4.58 3.40
N ALA A 74 11.59 5.41 4.22
CA ALA A 74 11.24 5.60 5.63
C ALA A 74 9.86 6.26 5.80
N ALA A 75 9.57 7.32 5.03
CA ALA A 75 8.26 7.97 5.02
C ALA A 75 7.15 6.99 4.62
N LEU A 76 7.36 6.19 3.56
CA LEU A 76 6.42 5.15 3.16
C LEU A 76 6.20 4.09 4.25
N GLN A 77 7.28 3.68 4.91
CA GLN A 77 7.20 2.69 5.99
C GLN A 77 6.38 3.24 7.16
N PHE A 78 6.66 4.48 7.58
CA PHE A 78 5.93 5.16 8.64
C PHE A 78 4.44 5.26 8.31
N ASN A 79 4.07 5.85 7.17
CA ASN A 79 2.66 6.09 6.85
C ASN A 79 1.86 4.80 6.66
N LYS A 80 2.45 3.78 6.04
CA LYS A 80 1.81 2.45 5.93
C LYS A 80 1.57 1.83 7.29
N TRP A 81 2.55 1.90 8.18
CA TRP A 81 2.39 1.41 9.54
C TRP A 81 1.33 2.23 10.30
N TYR A 82 1.40 3.56 10.25
CA TYR A 82 0.53 4.48 10.98
C TYR A 82 -0.94 4.27 10.61
N ILE A 83 -1.27 4.35 9.32
CA ILE A 83 -2.66 4.15 8.86
C ILE A 83 -3.16 2.74 9.15
N SER A 84 -2.29 1.73 9.09
CA SER A 84 -2.68 0.36 9.44
C SER A 84 -3.08 0.22 10.92
N GLN A 85 -2.50 1.02 11.83
CA GLN A 85 -2.90 1.02 13.24
C GLN A 85 -4.28 1.66 13.42
N ILE A 86 -4.56 2.76 12.71
CA ILE A 86 -5.87 3.43 12.76
C ILE A 86 -6.97 2.53 12.21
N ILE A 87 -6.74 1.87 11.06
CA ILE A 87 -7.71 0.96 10.42
C ILE A 87 -8.12 -0.19 11.35
N ILE A 88 -7.22 -0.67 12.22
CA ILE A 88 -7.52 -1.72 13.18
C ILE A 88 -8.02 -1.17 14.54
N GLY A 89 -8.42 0.10 14.59
CA GLY A 89 -9.03 0.75 15.75
C GLY A 89 -8.05 1.12 16.87
N LYS A 90 -6.76 1.28 16.57
CA LYS A 90 -5.77 1.76 17.55
C LYS A 90 -5.53 3.26 17.40
N GLU A 91 -5.02 3.87 18.46
CA GLU A 91 -4.62 5.28 18.51
C GLU A 91 -3.07 5.42 18.49
N PRO A 92 -2.42 5.34 17.31
CA PRO A 92 -0.95 5.40 17.23
C PRO A 92 -0.38 6.74 17.71
N LEU A 93 -1.13 7.85 17.64
CA LEU A 93 -0.70 9.17 18.08
C LEU A 93 -0.35 9.23 19.58
N LYS A 94 -1.03 8.40 20.40
CA LYS A 94 -0.80 8.31 21.86
C LYS A 94 0.21 7.23 22.24
N ASN A 95 0.69 6.44 21.29
CA ASN A 95 1.67 5.38 21.54
C ASN A 95 3.09 5.85 21.20
N TYR A 96 3.65 6.70 22.06
CA TYR A 96 4.96 7.33 21.83
C TYR A 96 6.11 6.34 21.67
N GLU A 97 6.07 5.18 22.33
CA GLU A 97 7.09 4.14 22.16
C GLU A 97 7.04 3.51 20.76
N ALA A 98 5.84 3.31 20.22
CA ALA A 98 5.67 2.81 18.87
C ALA A 98 6.00 3.87 17.79
N LEU A 99 5.86 5.16 18.11
CA LEU A 99 6.26 6.27 17.22
C LEU A 99 7.79 6.47 17.16
N ARG A 100 8.51 6.15 18.24
CA ARG A 100 9.96 6.40 18.39
C ARG A 100 10.86 5.95 17.23
N PRO A 101 10.60 4.81 16.55
CA PRO A 101 11.39 4.41 15.38
C PRO A 101 11.21 5.32 14.16
N TYR A 102 10.07 6.01 14.07
CA TYR A 102 9.62 6.73 12.87
C TYR A 102 9.60 8.24 13.03
N VAL A 103 9.41 8.75 14.24
CA VAL A 103 9.22 10.16 14.55
C VAL A 103 10.36 10.65 15.43
N THR A 104 10.84 11.88 15.20
CA THR A 104 11.94 12.46 15.98
C THR A 104 11.57 12.62 17.45
N ARG A 105 12.61 12.67 18.30
CA ARG A 105 12.42 12.87 19.75
C ARG A 105 11.77 14.21 20.04
N GLU A 106 12.15 15.24 19.30
CA GLU A 106 11.59 16.59 19.44
C GLU A 106 10.09 16.58 19.17
N THR A 107 9.64 15.97 18.09
CA THR A 107 8.23 15.90 17.74
C THR A 107 7.42 15.05 18.72
N ILE A 108 7.96 13.92 19.19
CA ILE A 108 7.33 13.16 20.28
C ILE A 108 7.23 13.99 21.56
N SER A 109 8.23 14.82 21.87
CA SER A 109 8.18 15.72 23.03
C SER A 109 7.09 16.78 22.88
N LYS A 110 6.93 17.36 21.67
CA LYS A 110 5.87 18.31 21.36
C LYS A 110 4.49 17.66 21.47
N LEU A 111 4.32 16.45 20.93
CA LEU A 111 3.09 15.67 21.06
C LEU A 111 2.72 15.42 22.54
N LYS A 112 3.69 15.01 23.37
CA LYS A 112 3.49 14.83 24.82
C LYS A 112 3.12 16.10 25.56
N ALA A 113 3.56 17.26 25.07
CA ALA A 113 3.19 18.55 25.65
C ALA A 113 1.77 18.94 25.24
N MET A 114 1.40 18.72 23.97
CA MET A 114 0.07 18.97 23.45
C MET A 114 -1.00 18.11 24.15
N ASP A 115 -0.70 16.84 24.42
CA ASP A 115 -1.63 15.91 25.09
C ASP A 115 -1.95 16.30 26.55
N LYS A 116 -1.22 17.28 27.11
CA LYS A 116 -1.44 17.83 28.46
C LYS A 116 -2.18 19.17 28.45
N LEU A 117 -2.41 19.76 27.27
CA LEU A 117 -3.12 21.02 27.17
C LEU A 117 -4.60 20.80 27.48
N ASP A 118 -5.21 21.77 28.15
CA ASP A 118 -6.65 21.82 28.34
C ASP A 118 -7.30 22.25 27.00
N PRO A 119 -8.15 21.40 26.38
CA PRO A 119 -8.84 21.75 25.15
C PRO A 119 -9.78 22.96 25.29
N ASP A 120 -10.23 23.27 26.51
CA ASP A 120 -11.09 24.44 26.77
C ASP A 120 -10.27 25.75 26.83
N GLU A 121 -8.95 25.67 27.02
CA GLU A 121 -8.04 26.82 27.07
C GLU A 121 -7.27 27.02 25.74
N TYR A 122 -6.95 25.93 25.04
CA TYR A 122 -6.12 25.95 23.84
C TYR A 122 -6.86 25.37 22.63
N ASP A 123 -6.76 26.07 21.50
CA ASP A 123 -7.24 25.59 20.19
C ASP A 123 -6.33 24.46 19.69
N VAL A 124 -6.56 23.24 20.19
CA VAL A 124 -5.86 22.03 19.75
C VAL A 124 -6.53 21.54 18.46
N PRO A 125 -5.77 21.34 17.36
CA PRO A 125 -6.34 20.83 16.12
C PRO A 125 -7.13 19.54 16.34
N ASP A 126 -8.33 19.49 15.78
CA ASP A 126 -9.25 18.34 15.84
C ASP A 126 -8.93 17.25 14.81
N VAL A 127 -7.88 17.46 14.01
CA VAL A 127 -7.37 16.52 13.01
C VAL A 127 -6.14 15.78 13.52
N ASP A 128 -5.96 14.53 13.09
CA ASP A 128 -4.75 13.77 13.38
C ASP A 128 -3.52 14.46 12.77
N MET A 129 -2.46 14.60 13.56
CA MET A 129 -1.26 15.36 13.17
C MET A 129 -0.56 14.81 11.93
N PHE A 130 -0.53 13.48 11.74
CA PHE A 130 0.27 12.82 10.71
C PHE A 130 -0.53 12.54 9.44
N ILE A 131 -1.81 12.18 9.57
CA ILE A 131 -2.66 12.02 8.38
C ILE A 131 -3.37 13.32 8.01
N LYS A 132 -3.37 14.38 8.83
CA LYS A 132 -4.06 15.65 8.54
C LYS A 132 -5.54 15.49 8.18
N ALA A 133 -6.22 14.58 8.86
CA ALA A 133 -7.64 14.31 8.69
C ALA A 133 -8.26 13.85 10.01
N GLN A 134 -9.58 14.04 10.16
CA GLN A 134 -10.34 13.55 11.32
C GLN A 134 -10.62 12.03 11.23
N GLY A 135 -10.56 11.46 10.02
CA GLY A 135 -10.85 10.06 9.75
C GLY A 135 -10.08 9.57 8.53
N TYR A 136 -10.44 8.38 8.04
CA TYR A 136 -9.83 7.75 6.87
C TYR A 136 -10.90 7.18 5.93
N GLU A 137 -10.57 7.05 4.65
CA GLU A 137 -11.43 6.39 3.67
C GLU A 137 -11.05 4.90 3.51
N ASP A 138 -11.99 4.09 3.03
CA ASP A 138 -11.86 2.62 2.90
C ASP A 138 -10.58 2.15 2.20
N ASP A 139 -10.03 2.94 1.27
CA ASP A 139 -8.86 2.58 0.47
C ASP A 139 -7.54 3.20 0.97
N TRP A 140 -7.54 3.93 2.09
CA TRP A 140 -6.34 4.60 2.63
C TRP A 140 -5.23 3.65 3.10
N GLY A 141 -5.49 2.34 3.20
CA GLY A 141 -4.45 1.33 3.33
C GLY A 141 -3.48 1.29 2.13
N ILE A 142 -3.85 1.91 1.01
CA ILE A 142 -2.99 2.08 -0.17
C ILE A 142 -2.23 3.39 -0.03
N VAL A 143 -0.95 3.29 0.30
CA VAL A 143 -0.05 4.44 0.51
C VAL A 143 1.02 4.46 -0.57
N SER A 144 1.25 5.63 -1.17
CA SER A 144 2.25 5.83 -2.23
C SER A 144 2.98 7.16 -2.12
N ALA A 145 4.25 7.20 -2.52
CA ALA A 145 5.02 8.43 -2.62
C ALA A 145 4.79 9.06 -4.00
N ARG A 146 4.59 10.38 -4.03
CA ARG A 146 4.35 11.16 -5.26
C ARG A 146 5.57 11.94 -5.71
N ALA A 147 6.28 12.55 -4.77
CA ALA A 147 7.40 13.44 -5.04
C ALA A 147 8.36 13.47 -3.86
N LEU A 148 9.55 13.99 -4.13
CA LEU A 148 10.60 14.29 -3.16
C LEU A 148 11.12 15.68 -3.50
N ASP A 149 11.18 16.56 -2.52
CA ASP A 149 11.74 17.90 -2.64
C ASP A 149 12.73 18.17 -1.49
N TYR A 150 13.66 19.09 -1.72
CA TYR A 150 14.64 19.49 -0.72
C TYR A 150 14.31 20.89 -0.23
N ASP A 151 13.98 21.01 1.06
CA ASP A 151 13.87 22.28 1.76
C ASP A 151 15.10 22.52 2.63
N ALA A 152 15.37 23.79 2.96
CA ALA A 152 16.45 24.14 3.87
C ALA A 152 16.31 23.48 5.26
N ALA A 153 15.10 23.12 5.68
CA ALA A 153 14.84 22.44 6.95
C ALA A 153 14.94 20.91 6.86
N CYS A 154 14.47 20.28 5.76
CA CYS A 154 14.32 18.83 5.67
C CYS A 154 14.10 18.30 4.24
N MET A 155 14.15 16.98 4.08
CA MET A 155 13.69 16.31 2.87
C MET A 155 12.17 16.20 2.91
N GLN A 156 11.46 16.87 1.99
CA GLN A 156 10.01 16.82 1.90
C GLN A 156 9.57 15.64 1.04
N VAL A 157 8.86 14.68 1.64
CA VAL A 157 8.31 13.52 0.93
C VAL A 157 6.80 13.64 0.83
N TYR A 158 6.28 13.63 -0.40
CA TYR A 158 4.84 13.75 -0.65
C TYR A 158 4.20 12.37 -0.60
N ILE A 159 3.38 12.10 0.40
CA ILE A 159 2.74 10.80 0.65
C ILE A 159 1.23 10.92 0.41
N SER A 160 0.72 10.11 -0.50
CA SER A 160 -0.70 10.03 -0.79
C SER A 160 -1.35 8.77 -0.26
N PHE A 161 -2.58 8.92 0.20
CA PHE A 161 -3.47 7.84 0.64
C PHE A 161 -4.57 7.59 -0.38
N GLY A 162 -4.94 6.32 -0.53
CA GLY A 162 -5.99 5.89 -1.45
C GLY A 162 -5.53 5.74 -2.90
N LYS A 163 -6.36 5.07 -3.71
CA LYS A 163 -6.07 4.80 -5.13
C LYS A 163 -6.10 6.06 -5.97
N LYS A 164 -7.04 6.95 -5.68
CA LYS A 164 -7.18 8.26 -6.35
C LYS A 164 -6.09 9.24 -5.94
N ARG A 165 -5.51 9.02 -4.74
CA ARG A 165 -4.46 9.85 -4.14
C ARG A 165 -4.94 11.29 -3.90
N ASP A 166 -6.22 11.49 -3.66
CA ASP A 166 -6.82 12.82 -3.45
C ASP A 166 -6.38 13.44 -2.13
N HIS A 167 -6.01 12.59 -1.16
CA HIS A 167 -5.45 13.01 0.11
C HIS A 167 -3.93 12.86 0.13
N THR A 168 -3.20 13.97 0.24
CA THR A 168 -1.74 13.97 0.28
C THR A 168 -1.20 14.85 1.39
N VAL A 169 -0.25 14.29 2.12
CA VAL A 169 0.53 14.98 3.14
C VAL A 169 1.97 15.15 2.69
N ILE A 170 2.66 16.10 3.28
CA ILE A 170 4.08 16.37 3.06
C ILE A 170 4.81 16.03 4.35
N ASP A 171 5.55 14.94 4.33
CA ASP A 171 6.40 14.53 5.44
C ASP A 171 7.74 15.24 5.37
N CYS A 172 8.04 16.05 6.37
CA CYS A 172 9.33 16.65 6.57
C CYS A 172 10.26 15.63 7.25
N MET A 173 11.13 15.01 6.46
CA MET A 173 12.04 13.95 6.89
C MET A 173 13.42 14.50 7.25
N VAL A 174 13.88 14.18 8.46
CA VAL A 174 15.22 14.52 8.94
C VAL A 174 15.97 13.26 9.36
N LYS A 175 17.30 13.33 9.40
CA LYS A 175 18.15 12.22 9.78
C LYS A 175 18.60 12.36 11.24
N GLU A 176 17.90 11.70 12.15
CA GLU A 176 18.22 11.66 13.59
C GLU A 176 19.03 10.39 13.90
N ASP A 177 20.25 10.54 14.41
CA ASP A 177 21.17 9.43 14.74
C ASP A 177 21.36 8.43 13.59
N GLY A 178 21.42 8.93 12.36
CA GLY A 178 21.62 8.13 11.16
C GLY A 178 20.35 7.48 10.60
N VAL A 179 19.20 7.63 11.26
CA VAL A 179 17.90 7.08 10.85
C VAL A 179 17.00 8.21 10.34
N TRP A 180 16.33 7.99 9.21
CA TRP A 180 15.35 8.95 8.68
C TRP A 180 14.05 8.87 9.47
N LYS A 181 13.58 10.03 9.94
CA LYS A 181 12.40 10.17 10.76
C LYS A 181 11.58 11.39 10.38
N VAL A 182 10.29 11.32 10.66
CA VAL A 182 9.35 12.44 10.49
C VAL A 182 9.59 13.45 11.61
N GLU A 183 9.91 14.67 11.22
CA GLU A 183 9.97 15.84 12.10
C GLU A 183 8.61 16.56 12.12
N SER A 184 8.01 16.78 10.95
CA SER A 184 6.71 17.43 10.86
C SER A 184 5.94 16.94 9.66
N VAL A 185 4.63 17.21 9.64
CA VAL A 185 3.76 16.91 8.50
C VAL A 185 2.92 18.13 8.19
N ALA A 186 2.77 18.44 6.91
CA ALA A 186 1.88 19.47 6.40
C ALA A 186 0.79 18.87 5.50
N SER A 187 -0.40 19.47 5.49
CA SER A 187 -1.46 19.13 4.54
C SER A 187 -1.16 19.78 3.19
N MET A 188 -1.35 19.05 2.09
CA MET A 188 -1.34 19.64 0.77
C MET A 188 -2.77 19.66 0.21
N ASN A 189 -3.41 20.83 0.25
CA ASN A 189 -4.61 21.07 -0.54
C ASN A 189 -4.19 21.34 -1.98
N ILE A 190 -4.23 20.33 -2.84
CA ILE A 190 -4.15 20.55 -4.29
C ILE A 190 -5.57 20.83 -4.79
N SER A 191 -5.86 22.08 -5.15
CA SER A 191 -6.95 22.37 -6.08
C SER A 191 -6.53 21.91 -7.48
N ASP A 192 -7.35 21.10 -8.15
CA ASP A 192 -7.16 20.71 -9.56
C ASP A 192 -7.26 21.95 -10.49
N ASN A 193 -6.18 22.73 -10.59
CA ASN A 193 -6.09 23.89 -11.48
C ASN A 193 -5.36 23.57 -12.81
N LEU A 194 -5.08 22.28 -13.07
CA LEU A 194 -4.46 21.79 -14.31
C LEU A 194 -5.44 21.08 -15.25
N MET A 195 -6.74 21.09 -14.91
CA MET A 195 -7.82 20.74 -15.83
C MET A 195 -8.67 22.00 -16.11
N MET A 196 -8.01 23.06 -16.57
CA MET A 196 -8.69 24.10 -17.36
C MET A 196 -8.48 23.75 -18.83
N GLU A 197 -9.62 23.50 -19.49
CA GLU A 197 -9.87 23.14 -20.89
C GLU A 197 -9.75 21.66 -21.29
#